data_AF-A0AB38AGG9-F1
#
_entry.id   AF-A0AB38AGG9-F1
#
_cell.length_a   1.000
_cell.length_b   1.000
_cell.length_c   1.000
_cell.angle_alpha   90.00
_cell.angle_beta   90.00
_cell.angle_gamma   90.00
#
_symmetry.space_group_name_H-M   'P 1'
#
loop_
_entity.id
_entity.type
_entity.pdbx_description
1 polymer ?
#
loop_
_entity_poly.entity_id
_entity_poly.type
_entity_poly.pdbx_seq_one_letter_code
_entity_poly.pdbx_strand_id
1 'polypeptide(L)'
;MTTAIDPEEVRKELEAKLLLDTVRVTRPTGTPVLDLATGLLGEVPADLVYEGPGSMLSGHGQVTAEGIIGKQWLDDTVSWYRLLTPLGAPVPARYDRVEVTVAHSGSAATGGRVWQVLDPAEASTVELVRVTRLDEITPPS
;
A
#
# COMPACT_ATOMS: atom_id res chain seq x y z
N MET A 1 41.64 6.24 -1.12
CA MET A 1 41.08 6.24 0.25
C MET A 1 39.64 5.81 0.11
N THR A 2 39.29 4.65 0.65
CA THR A 2 37.91 4.13 0.59
C THR A 2 37.13 4.80 1.71
N THR A 3 36.18 5.66 1.38
CA THR A 3 35.28 6.27 2.38
C THR A 3 34.54 5.15 3.10
N ALA A 4 34.58 5.14 4.42
CA ALA A 4 33.81 4.19 5.21
C ALA A 4 32.32 4.48 5.00
N ILE A 5 31.56 3.47 4.62
CA ILE A 5 30.11 3.57 4.42
C ILE A 5 29.44 3.40 5.78
N ASP A 6 28.60 4.37 6.18
CA ASP A 6 27.70 4.22 7.32
C ASP A 6 26.43 3.45 6.88
N PRO A 7 26.22 2.20 7.33
CA PRO A 7 25.06 1.41 6.93
C PRO A 7 23.73 1.99 7.41
N GLU A 8 23.70 2.74 8.51
CA GLU A 8 22.47 3.38 9.02
C GLU A 8 22.05 4.55 8.13
N GLU A 9 23.02 5.34 7.68
CA GLU A 9 22.80 6.44 6.75
C GLU A 9 22.31 5.91 5.41
N VAL A 10 22.97 4.87 4.87
CA VAL A 10 22.55 4.20 3.63
C VAL A 10 21.15 3.61 3.76
N ARG A 11 20.82 2.99 4.90
CA ARG A 11 19.47 2.46 5.14
C ARG A 11 18.43 3.57 5.06
N LYS A 12 18.64 4.69 5.75
CA LYS A 12 17.71 5.84 5.73
C LYS A 12 17.58 6.43 4.33
N GLU A 13 18.68 6.54 3.59
CA GLU A 13 18.65 7.05 2.22
C GLU A 13 17.84 6.13 1.30
N LEU A 14 18.02 4.80 1.41
CA LEU A 14 17.28 3.83 0.62
C LEU A 14 15.80 3.80 1.00
N GLU A 15 15.47 3.86 2.29
CA GLU A 15 14.08 3.95 2.78
C GLU A 15 13.38 5.19 2.21
N ALA A 16 14.03 6.36 2.27
CA ALA A 16 13.48 7.61 1.74
C ALA A 16 13.27 7.58 0.22
N LYS A 17 14.07 6.81 -0.53
CA LYS A 17 13.91 6.63 -1.99
C LYS A 17 12.80 5.63 -2.34
N LEU A 18 12.44 4.74 -1.42
CA LEU A 18 11.39 3.74 -1.62
C LEU A 18 10.02 4.22 -1.16
N LEU A 19 9.95 5.00 -0.08
CA LEU A 19 8.72 5.45 0.55
C LEU A 19 8.44 6.91 0.17
N LEU A 20 8.07 7.11 -1.10
CA LEU A 20 7.95 8.45 -1.70
C LEU A 20 6.59 9.11 -1.44
N ASP A 21 5.59 8.33 -1.02
CA ASP A 21 4.22 8.76 -0.82
C ASP A 21 3.89 8.95 0.67
N THR A 22 2.76 9.61 0.95
CA THR A 22 2.11 9.51 2.26
C THR A 22 0.91 8.60 2.15
N VAL A 23 0.93 7.53 2.94
CA VAL A 23 -0.15 6.55 3.02
C VAL A 23 -0.90 6.72 4.34
N ARG A 24 -2.20 6.46 4.30
CA ARG A 24 -3.04 6.37 5.48
C ARG A 24 -3.59 4.96 5.60
N VAL A 25 -3.49 4.39 6.79
CA VAL A 25 -4.07 3.09 7.15
C VAL A 25 -5.12 3.33 8.22
N THR A 26 -6.35 2.88 7.97
CA THR A 26 -7.46 2.98 8.90
C THR A 26 -8.06 1.62 9.22
N ARG A 27 -8.55 1.45 10.44
CA ARG A 27 -9.22 0.23 10.90
C ARG A 27 -10.71 0.48 11.01
N PRO A 28 -11.56 -0.15 10.19
CA PRO A 28 -13.01 -0.07 10.37
C PRO A 28 -13.42 -0.55 11.77
N THR A 29 -14.19 0.25 12.50
CA THR A 29 -14.62 -0.02 13.88
C THR A 29 -16.12 -0.28 14.03
N GLY A 30 -16.90 -0.14 12.97
CA GLY A 30 -18.35 -0.30 13.04
C GLY A 30 -19.06 -0.37 11.69
N THR A 31 -20.34 -0.04 11.72
CA THR A 31 -21.22 -0.05 10.56
C THR A 31 -21.49 1.40 10.13
N PRO A 32 -21.56 1.70 8.83
CA PRO A 32 -21.95 3.02 8.37
C PRO A 32 -23.35 3.36 8.86
N VAL A 33 -23.55 4.61 9.27
CA VAL A 33 -24.85 5.10 9.76
C VAL A 33 -25.70 5.51 8.57
N LEU A 34 -26.96 5.04 8.53
CA LEU A 34 -27.93 5.48 7.53
C LEU A 34 -28.38 6.92 7.83
N ASP A 35 -28.15 7.81 6.88
CA ASP A 35 -28.76 9.13 6.92
C ASP A 35 -30.24 9.01 6.49
N LEU A 36 -31.15 9.24 7.43
CA LEU A 36 -32.59 9.12 7.20
C LEU A 36 -33.15 10.21 6.28
N ALA A 37 -32.45 11.33 6.11
CA ALA A 37 -32.89 12.40 5.23
C ALA A 37 -32.55 12.12 3.76
N THR A 38 -31.40 11.50 3.50
CA THR A 38 -30.93 11.20 2.13
C THR A 38 -31.16 9.75 1.72
N GLY A 39 -31.38 8.84 2.68
CA GLY A 39 -31.45 7.40 2.45
C GLY A 39 -30.10 6.76 2.10
N LEU A 40 -28.99 7.50 2.23
CA LEU A 40 -27.64 7.02 1.93
C LEU A 40 -26.92 6.56 3.19
N LEU A 41 -26.09 5.53 3.05
CA LEU A 41 -25.16 5.14 4.11
C LEU A 41 -24.01 6.15 4.15
N GLY A 42 -23.68 6.63 5.35
CA GLY A 42 -22.49 7.44 5.59
C GLY A 42 -21.20 6.61 5.51
N GLU A 43 -20.09 7.23 5.89
CA GLU A 43 -18.80 6.55 5.94
C GLU A 43 -18.76 5.49 7.04
N VAL A 44 -17.96 4.45 6.81
CA VAL A 44 -17.69 3.44 7.83
C VAL A 44 -16.81 4.07 8.90
N PRO A 45 -17.22 4.10 10.19
CA PRO A 45 -16.36 4.60 11.26
C PRO A 45 -15.04 3.83 11.27
N ALA A 46 -13.92 4.55 11.45
CA ALA A 46 -12.61 3.94 11.43
C ALA A 46 -11.62 4.66 12.36
N ASP A 47 -10.71 3.89 12.95
CA ASP A 47 -9.59 4.39 13.74
C ASP A 47 -8.36 4.58 12.85
N LEU A 48 -7.57 5.62 13.10
CA LEU A 48 -6.28 5.79 12.43
C LEU A 48 -5.26 4.78 13.00
N VAL A 49 -4.71 3.93 12.14
CA VAL A 49 -3.65 2.98 12.49
C VAL A 49 -2.28 3.57 12.19
N TYR A 50 -2.12 4.19 11.03
CA TYR A 50 -0.86 4.78 10.59
C TYR A 50 -1.11 5.88 9.56
N GLU A 51 -0.36 6.97 9.65
CA GLU A 51 -0.25 7.97 8.58
C GLU A 51 1.19 8.45 8.50
N GLY A 52 1.79 8.36 7.31
CA GLY A 52 3.20 8.69 7.13
C GLY A 52 3.79 8.12 5.86
N PRO A 53 5.13 8.08 5.77
CA PRO A 53 5.85 7.56 4.61
C PRO A 53 5.37 6.15 4.23
N GLY A 54 5.14 5.95 2.95
CA GLY A 54 4.77 4.67 2.38
C GLY A 54 4.92 4.69 0.88
N SER A 55 4.68 3.55 0.24
CA SER A 55 4.46 3.49 -1.20
C SER A 55 3.63 2.29 -1.57
N MET A 56 2.95 2.41 -2.72
CA MET A 56 2.13 1.35 -3.30
C MET A 56 2.87 0.72 -4.47
N LEU A 57 3.04 -0.60 -4.45
CA LEU A 57 3.46 -1.37 -5.61
C LEU A 57 2.24 -2.04 -6.23
N SER A 58 2.07 -1.90 -7.55
CA SER A 58 1.09 -2.67 -8.31
C SER A 58 1.78 -3.86 -9.00
N GLY A 59 1.11 -5.02 -9.01
CA GLY A 59 1.56 -6.21 -9.74
C GLY A 59 1.66 -5.99 -11.27
N HIS A 60 1.05 -4.92 -11.80
CA HIS A 60 1.16 -4.54 -13.21
C HIS A 60 2.60 -4.20 -13.64
N GLY A 61 3.53 -3.98 -12.71
CA GLY A 61 4.96 -3.89 -13.01
C GLY A 61 5.60 -5.19 -13.51
N GLN A 62 4.92 -6.33 -13.41
CA GLN A 62 5.41 -7.63 -13.90
C GLN A 62 4.97 -7.94 -15.35
N VAL A 63 3.94 -7.26 -15.85
CA VAL A 63 3.39 -7.44 -17.21
C VAL A 63 4.35 -6.94 -18.30
N THR A 64 5.33 -6.10 -17.96
CA THR A 64 6.36 -5.67 -18.93
C THR A 64 7.37 -6.79 -19.27
N ALA A 65 7.42 -7.90 -18.51
CA ALA A 65 8.24 -9.07 -18.84
C ALA A 65 7.55 -10.06 -19.82
N GLU A 66 6.24 -9.90 -20.06
CA GLU A 66 5.44 -10.82 -20.89
C GLU A 66 5.76 -10.71 -22.39
N GLY A 67 6.27 -9.56 -22.83
CA GLY A 67 6.70 -9.34 -24.22
C GLY A 67 7.93 -10.17 -24.64
N ILE A 68 8.61 -10.85 -23.71
CA ILE A 68 9.89 -11.53 -23.98
C ILE A 68 9.76 -13.05 -24.12
N ILE A 69 8.76 -13.70 -23.49
CA ILE A 69 8.79 -15.17 -23.29
C ILE A 69 7.59 -15.91 -23.93
N GLY A 70 6.59 -15.19 -24.47
CA GLY A 70 5.53 -15.81 -25.30
C GLY A 70 4.72 -16.91 -24.60
N LYS A 71 4.68 -16.92 -23.27
CA LYS A 71 3.93 -17.89 -22.47
C LYS A 71 2.93 -17.14 -21.61
N GLN A 72 1.66 -17.29 -21.96
CA GLN A 72 0.53 -16.89 -21.15
C GLN A 72 0.47 -17.81 -19.93
N TRP A 73 1.08 -17.37 -18.86
CA TRP A 73 0.90 -17.98 -17.54
C TRP A 73 0.94 -16.85 -16.53
N LEU A 74 -0.24 -16.29 -16.27
CA LEU A 74 -0.67 -15.63 -15.05
C LEU A 74 -2.16 -15.32 -15.25
N ASP A 75 -3.00 -15.73 -14.32
CA ASP A 75 -4.42 -15.40 -14.32
C ASP A 75 -4.57 -13.86 -14.37
N ASP A 76 -5.17 -13.33 -15.44
CA ASP A 76 -5.48 -11.91 -15.70
C ASP A 76 -6.38 -11.26 -14.62
N THR A 77 -6.73 -11.97 -13.56
CA THR A 77 -7.76 -11.57 -12.58
C THR A 77 -7.22 -11.17 -11.23
N VAL A 78 -5.90 -11.20 -10.99
CA VAL A 78 -5.36 -10.86 -9.66
C VAL A 78 -4.36 -9.71 -9.73
N SER A 79 -4.89 -8.49 -9.72
CA SER A 79 -4.11 -7.28 -9.46
C SER A 79 -3.62 -7.30 -8.01
N TRP A 80 -2.51 -7.97 -7.73
CA TRP A 80 -1.91 -7.92 -6.39
C TRP A 80 -1.29 -6.55 -6.15
N TYR A 81 -1.75 -5.84 -5.13
CA TYR A 81 -1.12 -4.63 -4.64
C TYR A 81 -0.29 -4.95 -3.39
N ARG A 82 0.81 -4.21 -3.21
CA ARG A 82 1.62 -4.29 -2.00
C ARG A 82 1.84 -2.91 -1.42
N LEU A 83 1.58 -2.79 -0.13
CA LEU A 83 1.94 -1.63 0.66
C LEU A 83 3.36 -1.79 1.20
N LEU A 84 4.18 -0.77 1.01
CA LEU A 84 5.46 -0.59 1.67
C LEU A 84 5.30 0.42 2.82
N THR A 85 5.80 0.06 4.01
CA THR A 85 5.86 0.97 5.18
C THR A 85 7.20 0.82 5.90
N PRO A 86 7.64 1.82 6.69
CA PRO A 86 8.82 1.69 7.53
C PRO A 86 8.67 0.51 8.50
N LEU A 87 9.78 -0.13 8.87
CA LEU A 87 9.74 -1.24 9.84
C LEU A 87 9.18 -0.83 11.22
N GLY A 88 9.37 0.44 11.59
CA GLY A 88 8.84 1.01 12.84
C GLY A 88 7.36 1.38 12.79
N ALA A 89 6.70 1.34 11.63
CA ALA A 89 5.26 1.56 11.54
C ALA A 89 4.50 0.42 12.26
N PRO A 90 3.27 0.64 12.74
CA PRO A 90 2.41 -0.45 13.20
C PRO A 90 2.16 -1.48 12.09
N VAL A 91 1.99 -2.76 12.46
CA VAL A 91 1.61 -3.81 11.50
C VAL A 91 0.12 -3.66 11.20
N PRO A 92 -0.29 -3.44 9.92
CA PRO A 92 -1.69 -3.41 9.56
C PRO A 92 -2.34 -4.78 9.82
N ALA A 93 -3.56 -4.77 10.34
CA ALA A 93 -4.36 -5.98 10.49
C ALA A 93 -5.12 -6.28 9.21
N ARG A 94 -5.53 -7.54 9.04
CA ARG A 94 -6.45 -7.94 7.98
C ARG A 94 -7.70 -7.05 8.02
N TYR A 95 -8.13 -6.61 6.84
CA TYR A 95 -9.26 -5.71 6.61
C TYR A 95 -9.05 -4.23 6.99
N ASP A 96 -7.88 -3.85 7.51
CA ASP A 96 -7.51 -2.43 7.55
C ASP A 96 -7.53 -1.88 6.11
N ARG A 97 -7.94 -0.62 5.96
CA ARG A 97 -8.04 0.08 4.68
C ARG A 97 -6.81 0.95 4.47
N VAL A 98 -6.37 1.04 3.22
CA VAL A 98 -5.17 1.78 2.83
C VAL A 98 -5.53 2.76 1.73
N GLU A 99 -5.01 3.98 1.85
CA GLU A 99 -5.17 5.06 0.89
C GLU A 99 -3.83 5.79 0.69
N VAL A 100 -3.59 6.28 -0.53
CA VAL A 100 -2.51 7.24 -0.79
C VAL A 100 -3.08 8.65 -0.65
N THR A 101 -2.65 9.36 0.37
CA THR A 101 -3.13 10.72 0.69
C THR A 101 -2.29 11.82 0.04
N VAL A 102 -1.00 11.54 -0.17
CA VAL A 102 -0.10 12.39 -0.96
C VAL A 102 0.68 11.49 -1.90
N ALA A 103 0.37 11.56 -3.18
CA ALA A 103 1.08 10.82 -4.23
C ALA A 103 2.25 11.65 -4.76
N HIS A 104 3.42 11.02 -4.87
CA HIS A 104 4.50 11.55 -5.68
C HIS A 104 4.14 11.47 -7.18
N SER A 105 4.77 12.28 -8.04
CA SER A 105 4.40 12.39 -9.46
C SER A 105 4.40 11.05 -10.23
N GLY A 106 5.26 10.10 -9.82
CA GLY A 106 5.33 8.76 -10.39
C GLY A 106 4.23 7.78 -9.92
N SER A 107 3.47 8.12 -8.87
CA SER A 107 2.43 7.27 -8.27
C SER A 107 1.02 7.86 -8.41
N ALA A 108 0.82 8.90 -9.22
CA ALA A 108 -0.45 9.62 -9.37
C ALA A 108 -1.67 8.72 -9.67
N ALA A 109 -1.47 7.58 -10.34
CA ALA A 109 -2.50 6.58 -10.62
C ALA A 109 -3.03 5.82 -9.38
N THR A 110 -2.49 6.10 -8.19
CA THR A 110 -2.93 5.57 -6.90
C THR A 110 -3.88 6.53 -6.16
N GLY A 111 -3.98 7.79 -6.59
CA GLY A 111 -4.84 8.77 -5.93
C GLY A 111 -6.32 8.41 -6.00
N GLY A 112 -7.06 8.64 -4.91
CA GLY A 112 -8.51 8.42 -4.83
C GLY A 112 -8.94 6.96 -4.80
N ARG A 113 -8.00 6.01 -4.69
CA ARG A 113 -8.25 4.57 -4.65
C ARG A 113 -8.10 4.06 -3.22
N VAL A 114 -8.85 3.00 -2.91
CA VAL A 114 -8.86 2.37 -1.60
C VAL A 114 -8.52 0.90 -1.75
N TRP A 115 -7.61 0.44 -0.90
CA TRP A 115 -7.23 -0.96 -0.80
C TRP A 115 -7.56 -1.53 0.57
N GLN A 116 -7.63 -2.84 0.64
CA GLN A 116 -7.88 -3.60 1.86
C GLN A 116 -6.73 -4.56 2.11
N VAL A 117 -6.26 -4.63 3.36
CA VAL A 117 -5.22 -5.57 3.79
C VAL A 117 -5.74 -7.00 3.76
N LEU A 118 -5.02 -7.87 3.04
CA LEU A 118 -5.35 -9.29 2.92
C LEU A 118 -4.78 -10.12 4.06
N ASP A 119 -3.49 -9.97 4.32
CA ASP A 119 -2.76 -10.71 5.33
C ASP A 119 -1.78 -9.77 6.07
N PRO A 120 -1.64 -9.92 7.40
CA PRO A 120 -0.72 -9.13 8.20
C PRO A 120 0.74 -9.55 7.89
N ALA A 121 1.29 -8.89 6.87
CA ALA A 121 2.69 -8.90 6.41
C ALA A 121 3.28 -10.26 5.98
N GLU A 122 3.98 -10.26 4.84
CA GLU A 122 4.85 -11.37 4.46
C GLU A 122 6.21 -11.22 5.14
N ALA A 123 6.75 -12.31 5.70
CA ALA A 123 8.14 -12.34 6.15
C ALA A 123 9.06 -12.16 4.93
N SER A 124 9.82 -11.06 4.89
CA SER A 124 10.82 -10.81 3.85
C SER A 124 12.21 -10.74 4.49
N THR A 125 13.21 -11.31 3.81
CA THR A 125 14.59 -11.47 4.32
C THR A 125 15.48 -10.24 4.13
N VAL A 126 14.98 -9.16 3.50
CA VAL A 126 15.66 -7.86 3.36
C VAL A 126 14.88 -6.81 4.13
N GLU A 127 15.30 -6.53 5.36
CA GLU A 127 14.59 -5.68 6.32
C GLU A 127 14.91 -4.19 6.11
N LEU A 128 14.42 -3.60 5.01
CA LEU A 128 14.41 -2.14 4.82
C LEU A 128 13.01 -1.56 5.06
N VAL A 129 12.00 -2.24 4.55
CA VAL A 129 10.59 -1.86 4.66
C VAL A 129 9.74 -3.09 4.91
N ARG A 130 8.58 -2.89 5.54
CA ARG A 130 7.56 -3.92 5.66
C ARG A 130 6.72 -3.95 4.40
N VAL A 131 6.44 -5.16 3.91
CA VAL A 131 5.57 -5.41 2.76
C VAL A 131 4.27 -6.06 3.23
N THR A 132 3.15 -5.44 2.89
CA THR A 132 1.80 -5.93 3.23
C THR A 132 1.00 -6.17 1.95
N ARG A 133 0.35 -7.34 1.82
CA ARG A 133 -0.48 -7.66 0.66
C ARG A 133 -1.83 -6.98 0.75
N LEU A 134 -2.29 -6.47 -0.38
CA LEU A 134 -3.51 -5.71 -0.52
C LEU A 134 -4.35 -6.18 -1.71
N ASP A 135 -5.66 -6.06 -1.57
CA ASP A 135 -6.62 -6.09 -2.66
C ASP A 135 -7.28 -4.72 -2.83
N GLU A 136 -7.54 -4.32 -4.06
CA GLU A 136 -8.24 -3.08 -4.33
C GLU A 136 -9.75 -3.25 -4.14
N ILE A 137 -10.35 -2.30 -3.44
CA ILE A 137 -11.79 -2.27 -3.15
C ILE A 137 -12.45 -0.96 -3.60
N THR A 138 -11.75 -0.15 -4.39
CA THR A 138 -12.27 1.10 -4.95
C THR A 138 -13.56 0.82 -5.73
N PRO A 139 -14.70 1.43 -5.35
CA PRO A 139 -15.93 1.31 -6.12
C PRO A 139 -15.77 1.94 -7.52
N PRO A 140 -16.45 1.41 -8.56
CA PRO A 140 -16.53 2.11 -9.85
C PRO A 140 -17.19 3.48 -9.68
N SER A 141 -16.63 4.48 -10.35
CA SER A 141 -17.14 5.87 -10.42
C SER A 141 -18.41 5.98 -11.23
#